data_AF-A0A645AXY2-F1
#
_entry.id   AF-A0A645AXY2-F1
#
_cell.length_a   1.000
_cell.length_b   1.000
_cell.length_c   1.000
_cell.angle_alpha   90.00
_cell.angle_beta   90.00
_cell.angle_gamma   90.00
#
_symmetry.space_group_name_H-M   'P 1'
#
loop_
_entity.id
_entity.type
_entity.pdbx_description
1 polymer ?
#
loop_
_entity_poly.entity_id
_entity_poly.type
_entity_poly.pdbx_seq_one_letter_code
_entity_poly.pdbx_strand_id
1 'polypeptide(L)' 'MTIDVLEYDRPRRLRNIVRSSYLQLDGTLTFTQLDGRALLRWDWSMRLVGPMRGLALVGP' A
#
# COMPACT_ATOMS: atom_id res chain seq x y z
N MET A 1 9.28 5.11 -11.38
CA MET A 1 8.36 4.81 -10.26
C MET A 1 6.97 4.83 -10.84
N THR A 2 6.18 3.80 -10.56
CA THR A 2 4.83 3.64 -11.13
C THR A 2 3.83 3.31 -10.02
N ILE A 3 2.61 3.82 -10.14
CA ILE A 3 1.48 3.52 -9.27
C ILE A 3 0.34 3.06 -10.15
N ASP A 4 -0.14 1.84 -9.93
CA ASP A 4 -1.27 1.26 -10.62
C ASP A 4 -2.44 1.17 -9.65
N VAL A 5 -3.55 1.82 -9.98
CA VAL A 5 -4.81 1.68 -9.24
C VAL A 5 -5.55 0.45 -9.78
N LEU A 6 -5.68 -0.57 -8.94
CA LEU A 6 -6.32 -1.83 -9.30
C LEU A 6 -7.82 -1.84 -9.01
N GLU A 7 -8.23 -1.16 -7.94
CA GLU A 7 -9.63 -1.08 -7.53
C GLU A 7 -9.91 0.31 -7.00
N TYR A 8 -11.03 0.90 -7.41
CA TYR A 8 -11.47 2.19 -6.91
C TYR A 8 -12.98 2.24 -6.76
N ASP A 9 -13.45 2.01 -5.54
CA ASP A 9 -14.86 2.09 -5.15
C ASP A 9 -15.05 3.25 -4.17
N ARG A 10 -15.57 4.38 -4.66
CA ARG A 10 -15.76 5.58 -3.82
C ARG A 10 -17.00 5.45 -2.93
N PRO A 11 -16.95 5.90 -1.66
CA PRO A 11 -15.77 6.35 -0.90
C PRO A 11 -15.02 5.19 -0.20
N ARG A 12 -15.43 3.94 -0.41
CA ARG A 12 -15.21 2.80 0.49
C ARG A 12 -13.84 2.14 0.36
N ARG A 13 -13.23 2.11 -0.82
CA ARG A 13 -12.05 1.26 -1.07
C ARG A 13 -11.16 1.77 -2.19
N LEU A 14 -9.86 1.68 -1.98
CA LEU A 14 -8.82 1.90 -2.98
C LEU A 14 -7.76 0.81 -2.84
N ARG A 15 -7.51 0.06 -3.92
CA ARG A 15 -6.38 -0.88 -3.98
C ARG A 15 -5.39 -0.40 -5.03
N ASN A 16 -4.11 -0.35 -4.67
CA ASN A 16 -3.06 0.07 -5.56
C ASN A 16 -1.80 -0.77 -5.40
N ILE A 17 -1.03 -0.86 -6.48
CA ILE A 17 0.33 -1.38 -6.44
C ILE A 17 1.29 -0.24 -6.77
N VAL A 18 2.34 -0.10 -5.97
CA VAL A 18 3.48 0.78 -6.24
C VAL A 18 4.67 -0.07 -6.63
N ARG A 19 5.31 0.27 -7.75
CA ARG A 19 6.52 -0.39 -8.25
C ARG A 19 7.63 0.64 -8.44
N SER A 20 8.79 0.37 -7.85
CA SER A 20 10.04 1.07 -8.10
C SER A 20 11.16 0.07 -8.40
N SER A 21 12.36 0.56 -8.70
CA SER A 21 13.54 -0.28 -8.93
C SER A 21 14.01 -1.03 -7.67
N TYR A 22 13.53 -0.65 -6.49
CA TYR A 22 13.97 -1.21 -5.20
C TYR A 22 12.83 -1.58 -4.24
N LEU A 23 11.59 -1.19 -4.52
CA LEU A 23 10.44 -1.44 -3.66
C LEU A 23 9.22 -1.86 -4.50
N GLN A 24 8.54 -2.89 -4.02
CA GLN A 24 7.19 -3.23 -4.44
C GLN A 24 6.27 -3.13 -3.23
N LEU A 25 5.09 -2.55 -3.42
CA LEU A 25 4.08 -2.38 -2.39
C LEU A 25 2.72 -2.70 -2.99
N ASP A 26 1.99 -3.64 -2.41
CA ASP A 26 0.55 -3.84 -2.64
C ASP A 26 -0.20 -3.28 -1.43
N GLY A 27 -1.22 -2.50 -1.72
CA GLY A 27 -1.85 -1.65 -0.75
C GLY A 27 -3.35 -1.60 -0.89
N THR A 28 -4.05 -1.71 0.24
CA THR A 28 -5.50 -1.51 0.30
C THR A 28 -5.83 -0.48 1.36
N LEU A 29 -6.54 0.57 0.94
CA LEU A 29 -7.21 1.53 1.80
C LEU A 29 -8.69 1.20 1.86
N THR A 30 -9.22 1.10 3.07
CA THR A 30 -10.66 0.92 3.32
C THR A 30 -11.15 2.09 4.16
N PHE A 31 -12.28 2.65 3.76
CA PHE A 31 -12.93 3.76 4.45
C PHE A 31 -14.28 3.28 4.96
N THR A 32 -14.48 3.37 6.28
CA THR A 32 -15.76 3.06 6.92
C THR A 32 -16.37 4.34 7.46
N GLN A 33 -17.62 4.62 7.11
CA GLN A 33 -18.35 5.76 7.66
C GLN A 33 -18.81 5.41 9.09
N LEU A 34 -18.50 6.29 10.04
CA LEU A 34 -18.81 6.18 11.46
C LEU A 34 -19.27 7.55 11.95
N ASP A 35 -20.58 7.69 12.21
CA ASP A 35 -21.19 8.90 12.80
C ASP A 35 -20.75 10.22 12.14
N GLY A 36 -20.81 10.27 10.80
CA GLY A 36 -20.41 11.44 10.01
C GLY A 36 -18.89 11.63 9.87
N ARG A 37 -18.09 10.68 10.32
CA ARG A 37 -16.63 10.63 10.18
C ARG A 37 -16.21 9.44 9.32
N ALA A 38 -15.01 9.51 8.77
CA ALA A 38 -14.41 8.39 8.04
C ALA A 38 -13.30 7.74 8.89
N LEU A 39 -13.45 6.47 9.20
CA LEU A 39 -12.36 5.63 9.69
C LEU A 39 -11.60 5.09 8.49
N LEU A 40 -10.33 5.49 8.39
CA LEU A 40 -9.39 4.96 7.42
C LEU A 40 -8.63 3.77 8.02
N ARG A 41 -8.74 2.61 7.37
CA ARG A 41 -7.85 1.46 7.61
C ARG A 41 -6.95 1.29 6.41
N TRP A 42 -5.67 1.08 6.66
CA TRP A 42 -4.69 0.74 5.63
C TRP A 42 -4.08 -0.63 5.89
N ASP A 43 -3.83 -1.35 4.81
CA ASP A 43 -3.10 -2.61 4.78
C ASP A 43 -2.06 -2.52 3.66
N TRP A 44 -0.79 -2.72 4.02
CA TRP A 44 0.33 -2.61 3.09
C TRP A 44 1.22 -3.84 3.20
N SER A 45 1.43 -4.50 2.07
CA SER A 45 2.44 -5.55 1.94
C SER A 45 3.62 -4.99 1.14
N MET A 46 4.75 -4.77 1.82
CA MET A 46 5.96 -4.21 1.22
C MET A 46 7.02 -5.27 1.01
N ARG A 47 7.71 -5.20 -0.12
CA ARG A 47 8.85 -6.05 -0.44
C ARG A 47 9.96 -5.23 -1.06
N LEU A 48 11.15 -5.29 -0.45
CA LEU A 48 12.37 -4.81 -1.09
C LEU A 48 12.75 -5.72 -2.27
N VAL A 49 13.10 -5.11 -3.38
CA VAL A 49 13.54 -5.77 -4.61
C VAL A 49 14.87 -5.19 -5.08
N GLY A 50 15.53 -5.88 -6.01
CA GLY A 50 16.82 -5.44 -6.53
C GLY A 50 17.93 -5.41 -5.46
N PRO A 51 18.97 -4.56 -5.63
CA PRO A 51 20.17 -4.57 -4.78
C PRO A 51 19.89 -4.21 -3.31
N MET A 52 18.75 -3.61 -3.00
CA MET A 52 18.35 -3.25 -1.63
C MET A 52 17.91 -4.44 -0.77
N ARG A 53 17.71 -5.64 -1.35
CA ARG A 53 17.38 -6.86 -0.57
C ARG A 53 18.46 -7.21 0.46
N GLY A 54 19.73 -6.92 0.16
CA GLY A 54 20.85 -7.19 1.08
C GLY A 54 20.89 -6.30 2.31
N LEU A 55 20.13 -5.20 2.34
CA LEU A 55 20.06 -4.26 3.47
C LEU A 55 18.92 -4.58 4.44
N ALA A 56 18.07 -5.57 4.16
CA ALA A 56 16.91 -5.93 4.98
C ALA A 56 17.26 -6.65 6.30
N LEU A 57 18.55 -6.95 6.54
CA LEU A 57 19.06 -7.57 7.77
C LEU A 57 19.50 -6.53 8.80
N VAL A 58 18.70 -5.48 9.06
CA VAL A 58 18.79 -4.72 10.32
C VAL A 58 17.41 -4.17 10.67
N GLY A 59 16.80 -4.72 11.71
CA GLY A 59 15.62 -4.14 12.37
C GLY A 59 14.94 -5.15 13.31
N PRO A 60 14.90 -4.90 14.64
CA PRO A 60 14.21 -5.73 15.63
C PRO A 60 12.68 -5.66 15.50
#